data_AF-A0A444I0P9-F1
#
_entry.id   AF-A0A444I0P9-F1
#
_cell.length_a   1.000
_cell.length_b   1.000
_cell.length_c   1.000
_cell.angle_alpha   90.00
_cell.angle_beta   90.00
_cell.angle_gamma   90.00
#
_symmetry.space_group_name_H-M   'P 1'
#
loop_
_entity.id
_entity.type
_entity.pdbx_description
1 polymer ?
#
loop_
_entity_poly.entity_id
_entity_poly.type
_entity_poly.pdbx_seq_one_letter_code
_entity_poly.pdbx_strand_id
1 'polypeptide(L)'
;MTKQTDGGVGVDLSWSGQGFSAKFQSRFLSAVDRLLGRKVDQVDLDGERKLALHQALTNSQLTLVSAATKALEEEIRNNPEFAKRVLSVVGRAERQGNNIEACLVLAIEDLQNHSPAKSEPADAPEALDAELLNRWEQYASGATSEVVREKWGRVLSSEIRDPGTFSLKILRIIDELDQKTALLFQRVCELKMGSWIPQLTAIAEFSKSELSELEQAELILNTETPGSVTFGIMKDGDGTPWWAMNSGPLGIVVRQFPKPTIISNDRFSFDPIRSRDGNLNLNVFQFSKVGSALAGILHQDEQVGFRRLVDVICLNDDGAAKFVRIGEAGHFVADADMDDEKSATHTE
;
A
#
# COMPACT_ATOMS: atom_id res chain seq x y z
N MET A 1 41.52 -28.00 -11.71
CA MET A 1 41.20 -26.65 -11.23
C MET A 1 39.97 -26.18 -11.97
N THR A 2 38.80 -26.41 -11.39
CA THR A 2 37.49 -26.09 -11.95
C THR A 2 37.16 -24.63 -11.59
N LYS A 3 36.86 -23.84 -12.63
CA LYS A 3 36.52 -22.42 -12.51
C LYS A 3 35.09 -22.32 -11.99
N GLN A 4 34.94 -21.68 -10.83
CA GLN A 4 33.67 -21.35 -10.19
C GLN A 4 32.92 -20.38 -11.12
N THR A 5 31.73 -20.77 -11.58
CA THR A 5 30.78 -19.88 -12.24
C THR A 5 30.01 -19.15 -11.15
N ASP A 6 30.18 -17.83 -11.10
CA ASP A 6 29.43 -16.94 -10.24
C ASP A 6 27.95 -16.98 -10.66
N GLY A 7 27.10 -17.40 -9.73
CA GLY A 7 25.66 -17.53 -9.92
C GLY A 7 24.99 -16.18 -9.80
N GLY A 8 24.99 -15.40 -10.88
CA GLY A 8 24.01 -14.34 -11.06
C GLY A 8 22.65 -14.98 -11.31
N VAL A 9 21.75 -14.89 -10.32
CA VAL A 9 20.35 -15.30 -10.47
C VAL A 9 19.68 -14.34 -11.45
N GLY A 10 19.67 -14.72 -12.73
CA GLY A 10 18.89 -14.06 -13.77
C GLY A 10 17.43 -14.44 -13.58
N VAL A 11 16.63 -13.53 -13.03
CA VAL A 11 15.17 -13.61 -13.10
C VAL A 11 14.75 -12.94 -14.40
N ASP A 12 14.30 -13.75 -15.35
CA ASP A 12 13.78 -13.32 -16.64
C ASP A 12 12.38 -12.71 -16.43
N LEU A 13 12.28 -11.38 -16.52
CA LEU A 13 11.04 -10.62 -16.36
C LEU A 13 10.90 -9.66 -17.54
N SER A 14 10.17 -10.09 -18.57
CA SER A 14 9.82 -9.26 -19.72
C SER A 14 8.67 -8.30 -19.37
N TRP A 15 8.93 -6.99 -19.36
CA TRP A 15 7.86 -5.99 -19.29
C TRP A 15 7.35 -5.68 -20.70
N SER A 16 6.11 -6.05 -21.03
CA SER A 16 5.41 -5.54 -22.20
C SER A 16 4.47 -4.42 -21.76
N GLY A 17 4.58 -3.23 -22.36
CA GLY A 17 3.71 -2.08 -22.06
C GLY A 17 2.23 -2.28 -22.42
N GLN A 18 1.83 -3.49 -22.84
CA GLN A 18 0.46 -3.85 -23.17
C GLN A 18 -0.40 -3.90 -21.91
N GLY A 19 -1.28 -2.91 -21.75
CA GLY A 19 -2.26 -2.84 -20.66
C GLY A 19 -2.16 -1.60 -19.76
N PHE A 20 -1.12 -0.79 -19.90
CA PHE A 20 -0.96 0.46 -19.14
C PHE A 20 -1.31 1.70 -19.97
N SER A 21 -1.77 2.78 -19.33
CA SER A 21 -2.03 4.05 -20.00
C SER A 21 -0.73 4.73 -20.45
N ALA A 22 -0.81 5.60 -21.46
CA ALA A 22 0.34 6.37 -21.93
C ALA A 22 0.90 7.31 -20.84
N LYS A 23 0.03 7.90 -20.00
CA LYS A 23 0.45 8.76 -18.89
C LYS A 23 1.20 8.00 -17.82
N PHE A 24 0.75 6.79 -17.49
CA PHE A 24 1.44 5.91 -16.56
C PHE A 24 2.86 5.58 -17.03
N GLN A 25 3.00 5.23 -18.32
CA GLN A 25 4.32 4.99 -18.93
C GLN A 25 5.21 6.24 -18.90
N SER A 26 4.63 7.42 -19.19
CA SER A 26 5.33 8.71 -19.12
C SER A 26 5.88 8.99 -17.72
N ARG A 27 5.08 8.78 -16.66
CA ARG A 27 5.55 9.00 -15.27
C ARG A 27 6.68 8.08 -14.89
N PHE A 28 6.55 6.80 -15.22
CA PHE A 28 7.62 5.83 -14.97
C PHE A 28 8.91 6.25 -15.66
N LEU A 29 8.84 6.58 -16.96
CA LEU A 29 10.00 7.03 -17.72
C LEU A 29 10.58 8.33 -17.15
N SER A 30 9.74 9.29 -16.77
CA SER A 30 10.19 10.53 -16.14
C SER A 30 10.89 10.30 -14.79
N ALA A 31 10.42 9.34 -13.98
CA ALA A 31 11.04 8.99 -12.71
C ALA A 31 12.41 8.34 -12.95
N VAL A 32 12.49 7.40 -13.89
CA VAL A 32 13.73 6.76 -14.32
C VAL A 32 14.72 7.80 -14.86
N ASP A 33 14.30 8.67 -15.78
CA ASP A 33 15.16 9.70 -16.36
C ASP A 33 15.80 10.59 -15.30
N ARG A 34 15.00 10.99 -14.31
CA ARG A 34 15.45 11.88 -13.24
C ARG A 34 16.39 11.19 -12.26
N LEU A 35 16.08 9.96 -11.86
CA LEU A 35 16.89 9.19 -10.90
C LEU A 35 18.19 8.67 -11.51
N LEU A 36 18.22 8.50 -12.83
CA LEU A 36 19.36 7.93 -13.54
C LEU A 36 20.18 8.95 -14.33
N GLY A 37 19.71 10.19 -14.42
CA GLY A 37 20.40 11.25 -15.15
C GLY A 37 20.51 10.99 -16.66
N ARG A 38 19.66 10.13 -17.23
CA ARG A 38 19.59 9.85 -18.68
C ARG A 38 18.26 10.37 -19.23
N LYS A 39 18.27 10.87 -20.46
CA LYS A 39 17.04 10.96 -21.26
C LYS A 39 16.85 9.60 -21.90
N VAL A 40 15.91 8.80 -21.42
CA VAL A 40 15.56 7.54 -22.06
C VAL A 40 14.60 7.86 -23.19
N ASP A 41 15.12 7.91 -24.42
CA ASP A 41 14.29 8.12 -25.60
C ASP A 41 13.26 6.98 -25.75
N GLN A 42 12.01 7.34 -26.06
CA GLN A 42 10.82 6.48 -26.11
C GLN A 42 10.87 5.28 -27.09
N VAL A 43 11.95 5.10 -27.85
CA VAL A 43 11.89 4.34 -29.12
C VAL A 43 12.48 2.93 -29.06
N ASP A 44 13.21 2.50 -28.02
CA ASP A 44 13.85 1.18 -28.08
C ASP A 44 13.96 0.49 -26.72
N LEU A 45 12.81 0.11 -26.16
CA LEU A 45 12.77 -0.57 -24.88
C LEU A 45 11.85 -1.80 -24.96
N ASP A 46 12.23 -2.78 -25.77
CA ASP A 46 11.62 -4.10 -25.75
C ASP A 46 12.32 -5.02 -24.73
N GLY A 47 11.51 -5.81 -24.02
CA GLY A 47 11.86 -7.06 -23.32
C GLY A 47 12.84 -7.00 -22.13
N GLU A 48 14.05 -6.48 -22.34
CA GLU A 48 15.22 -6.65 -21.47
C GLU A 48 15.47 -5.46 -20.52
N ARG A 49 14.41 -4.68 -20.22
CA ARG A 49 14.53 -3.39 -19.50
C ARG A 49 15.21 -3.50 -18.14
N LYS A 50 15.07 -4.60 -17.39
CA LYS A 50 15.71 -4.79 -16.07
C LYS A 50 17.23 -4.95 -16.18
N LEU A 51 17.69 -5.78 -17.13
CA LEU A 51 19.12 -5.98 -17.38
C LEU A 51 19.75 -4.74 -18.03
N ALA A 52 19.04 -4.12 -18.97
CA ALA A 52 19.47 -2.88 -19.61
C ALA A 52 19.53 -1.71 -18.61
N LEU A 53 18.56 -1.57 -17.70
CA LEU A 53 18.60 -0.62 -16.58
C LEU A 53 19.85 -0.85 -15.74
N HIS A 54 20.01 -2.09 -15.26
CA HIS A 54 21.08 -2.45 -14.34
C HIS A 54 22.47 -2.24 -14.97
N GLN A 55 22.64 -2.63 -16.24
CA GLN A 55 23.87 -2.40 -16.99
C GLN A 55 24.10 -0.91 -17.32
N ALA A 56 23.06 -0.16 -17.69
CA ALA A 56 23.16 1.26 -18.02
C ALA A 56 23.60 2.11 -16.81
N LEU A 57 23.03 1.81 -15.65
CA LEU A 57 23.36 2.40 -14.35
C LEU A 57 24.79 2.08 -13.92
N THR A 58 25.11 0.78 -13.83
CA THR A 58 26.41 0.29 -13.38
C THR A 58 27.53 0.86 -14.26
N ASN A 59 27.34 0.83 -15.58
CA ASN A 59 28.36 1.31 -16.51
C ASN A 59 28.56 2.83 -16.46
N SER A 60 27.51 3.65 -16.26
CA SER A 60 27.68 5.10 -16.25
C SER A 60 28.32 5.60 -14.96
N GLN A 61 27.92 5.04 -13.82
CA GLN A 61 28.49 5.39 -12.52
C GLN A 61 29.95 4.97 -12.44
N LEU A 62 30.28 3.74 -12.87
CA LEU A 62 31.67 3.28 -12.94
C LEU A 62 32.51 4.12 -13.90
N THR A 63 31.95 4.57 -15.04
CA THR A 63 32.68 5.41 -15.99
C THR A 63 33.01 6.78 -15.39
N LEU A 64 32.06 7.45 -14.74
CA LEU A 64 32.30 8.75 -14.11
C LEU A 64 33.25 8.66 -12.91
N VAL A 65 33.04 7.65 -12.05
CA VAL A 65 33.92 7.37 -10.91
C VAL A 65 35.34 7.06 -11.38
N SER A 66 35.50 6.23 -12.41
CA SER A 66 36.81 5.89 -12.97
C SER A 66 37.49 7.11 -13.59
N ALA A 67 36.74 7.95 -14.31
CA ALA A 67 37.25 9.20 -14.89
C ALA A 67 37.71 10.18 -13.80
N ALA A 68 36.92 10.35 -12.73
CA ALA A 68 37.28 11.19 -11.59
C ALA A 68 38.48 10.64 -10.82
N THR A 69 38.56 9.32 -10.63
CA THR A 69 39.67 8.65 -9.94
C THR A 69 40.96 8.78 -10.75
N LYS A 70 40.87 8.66 -12.08
CA LYS A 70 41.99 8.85 -13.00
C LYS A 70 42.47 10.31 -13.03
N ALA A 71 41.55 11.28 -12.92
CA ALA A 71 41.91 12.69 -12.81
C ALA A 71 42.64 13.02 -11.48
N LEU A 72 42.45 12.21 -10.44
CA LEU A 72 43.04 12.38 -9.11
C LEU A 72 44.23 11.44 -8.85
N GLU A 73 44.73 10.74 -9.87
CA GLU A 73 45.66 9.61 -9.72
C GLU A 73 46.98 9.99 -9.02
N GLU A 74 47.59 11.12 -9.38
CA GLU A 74 48.84 11.57 -8.75
C GLU A 74 48.65 11.97 -7.28
N GLU A 75 47.51 12.57 -6.96
CA GLU A 75 47.18 13.02 -5.60
C GLU A 75 46.82 11.84 -4.69
N ILE A 76 46.15 10.82 -5.23
CA ILE A 76 45.89 9.52 -4.58
C ILE A 76 47.21 8.79 -4.31
N ARG A 77 48.13 8.76 -5.27
CA ARG A 77 49.42 8.06 -5.15
C ARG A 77 50.31 8.65 -4.05
N ASN A 78 50.28 9.98 -3.90
CA ASN A 78 51.17 10.70 -3.00
C ASN A 78 50.57 10.93 -1.60
N ASN A 79 49.29 10.62 -1.38
CA ASN A 79 48.62 10.81 -0.09
C ASN A 79 47.70 9.62 0.26
N PRO A 80 48.22 8.63 1.02
CA PRO A 80 47.44 7.44 1.41
C PRO A 80 46.16 7.74 2.20
N GLU A 81 46.12 8.80 3.00
CA GLU A 81 44.91 9.21 3.74
C GLU A 81 43.88 9.88 2.83
N PHE A 82 44.32 10.57 1.77
CA PHE A 82 43.44 11.03 0.70
C PHE A 82 42.88 9.86 -0.10
N ALA A 83 43.71 8.88 -0.46
CA ALA A 83 43.28 7.66 -1.16
C ALA A 83 42.18 6.90 -0.39
N LYS A 84 42.35 6.70 0.92
CA LYS A 84 41.32 6.09 1.78
C LYS A 84 40.02 6.88 1.77
N ARG A 85 40.08 8.21 1.86
CA ARG A 85 38.90 9.08 1.79
C ARG A 85 38.19 8.95 0.45
N VAL A 86 38.92 9.03 -0.67
CA VAL A 86 38.35 8.84 -2.03
C VAL A 86 37.66 7.48 -2.14
N LEU A 87 38.33 6.39 -1.76
CA LEU A 87 37.75 5.04 -1.81
C LEU A 87 36.48 4.91 -0.95
N SER A 88 36.46 5.52 0.25
CA SER A 88 35.27 5.49 1.11
C SER A 88 34.08 6.29 0.53
N VAL A 89 34.34 7.39 -0.18
CA VAL A 89 33.32 8.18 -0.86
C VAL A 89 32.77 7.41 -2.05
N VAL A 90 33.65 6.81 -2.86
CA VAL A 90 33.26 5.98 -4.01
C VAL A 90 32.44 4.78 -3.56
N GLY A 91 32.93 4.00 -2.59
CA GLY A 91 32.20 2.84 -2.08
C GLY A 91 30.90 3.20 -1.34
N ARG A 92 30.72 4.46 -0.92
CA ARG A 92 29.41 4.96 -0.45
C ARG A 92 28.49 5.26 -1.62
N ALA A 93 28.99 5.96 -2.64
CA ALA A 93 28.24 6.30 -3.85
C ALA A 93 27.74 5.04 -4.58
N GLU A 94 28.58 4.00 -4.73
CA GLU A 94 28.19 2.73 -5.34
C GLU A 94 27.06 2.04 -4.56
N ARG A 95 27.17 1.98 -3.22
CA ARG A 95 26.10 1.39 -2.39
C ARG A 95 24.80 2.17 -2.51
N GLN A 96 24.88 3.50 -2.51
CA GLN A 96 23.73 4.38 -2.69
C GLN A 96 23.07 4.17 -4.05
N GLY A 97 23.88 4.09 -5.12
CA GLY A 97 23.44 3.73 -6.47
C GLY A 97 22.70 2.41 -6.47
N ASN A 98 23.37 1.32 -6.06
CA ASN A 98 22.81 -0.03 -6.02
C ASN A 98 21.48 -0.11 -5.26
N ASN A 99 21.35 0.64 -4.15
CA ASN A 99 20.11 0.70 -3.39
C ASN A 99 18.97 1.35 -4.18
N ILE A 100 19.23 2.46 -4.88
CA ILE A 100 18.24 3.10 -5.76
C ILE A 100 17.82 2.14 -6.88
N GLU A 101 18.77 1.45 -7.52
CA GLU A 101 18.46 0.49 -8.60
C GLU A 101 17.57 -0.63 -8.10
N ALA A 102 17.89 -1.20 -6.93
CA ALA A 102 17.10 -2.27 -6.34
C ALA A 102 15.67 -1.80 -6.01
N CYS A 103 15.50 -0.60 -5.47
CA CYS A 103 14.17 -0.03 -5.22
C CYS A 103 13.39 0.19 -6.52
N LEU A 104 14.04 0.63 -7.59
CA LEU A 104 13.42 0.79 -8.91
C LEU A 104 12.94 -0.55 -9.49
N VAL A 105 13.77 -1.60 -9.37
CA VAL A 105 13.39 -2.96 -9.78
C VAL A 105 12.16 -3.43 -9.02
N LEU A 106 12.13 -3.26 -7.70
CA LEU A 106 10.99 -3.67 -6.87
C LEU A 106 9.74 -2.85 -7.18
N ALA A 107 9.89 -1.57 -7.53
CA ALA A 107 8.78 -0.76 -8.02
C ALA A 107 8.21 -1.31 -9.34
N ILE A 108 9.06 -1.71 -10.29
CA ILE A 108 8.62 -2.31 -11.56
C ILE A 108 7.87 -3.62 -11.30
N GLU A 109 8.40 -4.48 -10.44
CA GLU A 109 7.76 -5.75 -10.07
C GLU A 109 6.40 -5.51 -9.41
N ASP A 110 6.29 -4.54 -8.49
CA ASP A 110 5.01 -4.18 -7.87
C ASP A 110 4.01 -3.65 -8.92
N LEU A 111 4.45 -2.81 -9.85
CA LEU A 111 3.60 -2.29 -10.93
C LEU A 111 3.11 -3.38 -11.90
N GLN A 112 3.93 -4.42 -12.15
CA GLN A 112 3.55 -5.55 -12.99
C GLN A 112 2.52 -6.45 -12.30
N ASN A 113 2.70 -6.69 -11.01
CA ASN A 113 1.83 -7.56 -10.23
C ASN A 113 0.48 -6.91 -9.90
N HIS A 114 0.42 -5.57 -9.92
CA HIS A 114 -0.78 -4.83 -9.55
C HIS A 114 -1.23 -3.93 -10.70
N SER A 115 -2.31 -4.34 -11.37
CA SER A 115 -2.97 -3.57 -12.44
C SER A 115 -3.27 -2.12 -11.96
N PRO A 116 -3.17 -1.11 -12.84
CA PRO A 116 -3.52 0.25 -12.47
C PRO A 116 -5.00 0.28 -12.04
N ALA A 117 -5.24 0.63 -10.78
CA ALA A 117 -6.60 0.80 -10.28
C ALA A 117 -7.16 2.13 -10.77
N LYS A 118 -8.35 2.05 -11.39
CA LYS A 118 -9.21 3.15 -11.86
C LYS A 118 -8.75 3.86 -13.15
N SER A 119 -9.76 4.23 -13.93
CA SER A 119 -9.66 5.23 -15.01
C SER A 119 -8.94 6.46 -14.48
N GLU A 120 -7.73 6.71 -14.98
CA GLU A 120 -6.94 7.86 -14.57
C GLU A 120 -7.74 9.15 -14.80
N PRO A 121 -7.71 10.09 -13.84
CA PRO A 121 -8.28 11.41 -14.05
C PRO A 121 -7.67 12.05 -15.31
N ALA A 122 -8.51 12.71 -16.12
CA ALA A 122 -8.05 13.42 -17.31
C ALA A 122 -6.96 14.46 -16.99
N ASP A 123 -6.94 14.98 -15.77
CA ASP A 123 -6.01 16.00 -15.29
C ASP A 123 -4.79 15.44 -14.52
N ALA A 124 -4.62 14.11 -14.46
CA ALA A 124 -3.46 13.53 -13.80
C ALA A 124 -2.16 13.94 -14.52
N PRO A 125 -1.10 14.36 -13.79
CA PRO A 125 0.13 14.88 -14.37
C PRO A 125 0.89 13.82 -15.16
N GLU A 126 1.71 14.23 -16.13
CA GLU A 126 2.50 13.33 -16.98
C GLU A 126 3.87 12.96 -16.37
N ALA A 127 4.30 13.68 -15.33
CA ALA A 127 5.53 13.49 -14.60
C ALA A 127 5.28 13.54 -13.09
N LEU A 128 6.12 12.87 -12.32
CA LEU A 128 6.09 12.95 -10.86
C LEU A 128 6.74 14.24 -10.35
N ASP A 129 6.36 14.63 -9.13
CA ASP A 129 6.95 15.80 -8.48
C ASP A 129 8.46 15.62 -8.28
N ALA A 130 9.20 16.64 -8.72
CA ALA A 130 10.64 16.68 -8.72
C ALA A 130 11.25 16.66 -7.31
N GLU A 131 10.61 17.36 -6.36
CA GLU A 131 11.07 17.46 -4.98
C GLU A 131 10.79 16.15 -4.22
N LEU A 132 9.63 15.55 -4.47
CA LEU A 132 9.26 14.23 -3.98
C LEU A 132 10.26 13.17 -4.44
N LEU A 133 10.61 13.12 -5.73
CA LEU A 133 11.58 12.16 -6.26
C LEU A 133 12.97 12.35 -5.65
N ASN A 134 13.43 13.60 -5.51
CA ASN A 134 14.70 13.88 -4.84
C ASN A 134 14.70 13.40 -3.38
N ARG A 135 13.59 13.59 -2.67
CA ARG A 135 13.45 13.14 -1.29
C ARG A 135 13.37 11.61 -1.20
N TRP A 136 12.64 10.98 -2.10
CA TRP A 136 12.57 9.53 -2.21
C TRP A 136 13.95 8.93 -2.47
N GLU A 137 14.73 9.51 -3.38
CA GLU A 137 16.10 9.07 -3.69
C GLU A 137 17.01 9.10 -2.47
N GLN A 138 16.93 10.17 -1.67
CA GLN A 138 17.69 10.29 -0.42
C GLN A 138 17.39 9.12 0.53
N TYR A 139 16.12 8.76 0.71
CA TYR A 139 15.75 7.66 1.59
C TYR A 139 16.06 6.27 0.98
N ALA A 140 15.75 6.08 -0.30
CA ALA A 140 16.00 4.82 -1.01
C ALA A 140 17.50 4.49 -1.05
N SER A 141 18.36 5.48 -1.34
CA SER A 141 19.81 5.30 -1.35
C SER A 141 20.39 4.89 0.01
N GLY A 142 19.71 5.24 1.10
CA GLY A 142 20.08 4.89 2.48
C GLY A 142 19.64 3.50 2.92
N ALA A 143 18.89 2.75 2.10
CA ALA A 143 18.35 1.45 2.47
C ALA A 143 19.44 0.44 2.90
N THR A 144 19.25 -0.20 4.05
CA THR A 144 20.24 -1.13 4.62
C THR A 144 19.82 -2.60 4.55
N SER A 145 18.58 -2.88 4.14
CA SER A 145 18.04 -4.23 4.01
C SER A 145 17.08 -4.33 2.84
N GLU A 146 16.81 -5.56 2.39
CA GLU A 146 15.89 -5.82 1.29
C GLU A 146 14.46 -5.36 1.62
N VAL A 147 14.01 -5.58 2.86
CA VAL A 147 12.71 -5.11 3.35
C VAL A 147 12.56 -3.58 3.21
N VAL A 148 13.62 -2.82 3.48
CA VAL A 148 13.60 -1.36 3.31
C VAL A 148 13.56 -0.96 1.83
N ARG A 149 14.23 -1.71 0.95
CA ARG A 149 14.17 -1.50 -0.50
C ARG A 149 12.79 -1.81 -1.06
N GLU A 150 12.16 -2.91 -0.63
CA GLU A 150 10.78 -3.26 -0.99
C GLU A 150 9.79 -2.18 -0.57
N LYS A 151 9.95 -1.64 0.65
CA LYS A 151 9.16 -0.50 1.15
C LYS A 151 9.26 0.69 0.19
N TRP A 152 10.47 1.11 -0.18
CA TRP A 152 10.66 2.27 -1.05
C TRP A 152 10.24 2.00 -2.50
N GLY A 153 10.36 0.76 -2.99
CA GLY A 153 9.80 0.33 -4.27
C GLY A 153 8.28 0.42 -4.32
N ARG A 154 7.58 0.00 -3.25
CA ARG A 154 6.12 0.14 -3.11
C ARG A 154 5.66 1.59 -3.02
N VAL A 155 6.42 2.44 -2.33
CA VAL A 155 6.14 3.89 -2.29
C VAL A 155 6.20 4.49 -3.70
N LEU A 156 7.26 4.18 -4.46
CA LEU A 156 7.43 4.73 -5.81
C LEU A 156 6.36 4.22 -6.79
N SER A 157 6.10 2.91 -6.79
CA SER A 157 5.07 2.29 -7.63
C SER A 157 3.66 2.81 -7.32
N SER A 158 3.34 3.08 -6.05
CA SER A 158 2.08 3.69 -5.65
C SER A 158 1.96 5.15 -6.13
N GLU A 159 3.02 5.95 -5.99
CA GLU A 159 3.04 7.32 -6.51
C GLU A 159 2.95 7.38 -8.06
N ILE A 160 3.51 6.41 -8.77
CA ILE A 160 3.37 6.29 -10.24
C ILE A 160 1.90 5.99 -10.61
N ARG A 161 1.25 5.10 -9.86
CA ARG A 161 -0.17 4.73 -10.06
C ARG A 161 -1.11 5.90 -9.75
N ASP A 162 -0.91 6.56 -8.62
CA ASP A 162 -1.79 7.63 -8.13
C ASP A 162 -0.95 8.83 -7.61
N PRO A 163 -0.55 9.75 -8.50
CA PRO A 163 0.29 10.89 -8.13
C PRO A 163 -0.36 11.79 -7.07
N GLY A 164 0.44 12.24 -6.12
CA GLY A 164 -0.01 13.04 -4.97
C GLY A 164 -0.43 12.19 -3.77
N THR A 165 -0.32 10.86 -3.85
CA THR A 165 -0.51 9.96 -2.70
C THR A 165 0.51 10.26 -1.61
N PHE A 166 1.75 10.50 -1.99
CA PHE A 166 2.83 10.82 -1.07
C PHE A 166 3.18 12.31 -1.09
N SER A 167 3.40 12.85 0.10
CA SER A 167 3.99 14.17 0.31
C SER A 167 5.32 14.02 1.04
N LEU A 168 6.15 15.07 1.04
CA LEU A 168 7.42 15.08 1.77
C LEU A 168 7.26 14.75 3.26
N LYS A 169 6.15 15.19 3.88
CA LYS A 169 5.81 14.83 5.27
C LYS A 169 5.59 13.32 5.40
N ILE A 170 4.84 12.73 4.48
CA ILE A 170 4.55 11.28 4.49
C ILE A 170 5.86 10.49 4.30
N LEU A 171 6.71 10.87 3.35
CA LEU A 171 8.00 10.19 3.14
C LEU A 171 8.87 10.20 4.43
N ARG A 172 8.92 11.33 5.13
CA ARG A 172 9.64 11.43 6.41
C ARG A 172 9.07 10.48 7.46
N ILE A 173 7.75 10.43 7.61
CA ILE A 173 7.12 9.55 8.60
C ILE A 173 7.38 8.08 8.26
N ILE A 174 7.34 7.71 6.97
CA ILE A 174 7.67 6.34 6.52
C ILE A 174 9.13 5.96 6.84
N ASP A 175 10.04 6.92 6.79
CA ASP A 175 11.45 6.72 7.15
C ASP A 175 11.64 6.58 8.67
N GLU A 176 10.93 7.40 9.45
CA GLU A 176 10.99 7.43 10.92
C GLU A 176 10.20 6.30 11.59
N LEU A 177 9.32 5.61 10.86
CA LEU A 177 8.48 4.55 11.39
C LEU A 177 9.31 3.34 11.82
N ASP A 178 9.26 3.00 13.10
CA ASP A 178 9.93 1.83 13.63
C ASP A 178 9.20 0.53 13.26
N GLN A 179 9.92 -0.59 13.35
CA GLN A 179 9.42 -1.91 12.96
C GLN A 179 8.21 -2.35 13.81
N LYS A 180 8.18 -2.05 15.11
CA LYS A 180 7.11 -2.48 16.01
C LYS A 180 5.81 -1.76 15.63
N THR A 181 5.87 -0.44 15.44
CA THR A 181 4.72 0.36 15.01
C THR A 181 4.25 -0.05 13.61
N ALA A 182 5.17 -0.33 12.69
CA ALA A 182 4.83 -0.79 11.34
C ALA A 182 4.08 -2.14 11.35
N LEU A 183 4.56 -3.11 12.12
CA LEU A 183 3.89 -4.42 12.26
C LEU A 183 2.52 -4.30 12.94
N LEU A 184 2.42 -3.42 13.94
CA LEU A 184 1.13 -3.12 14.58
C LEU A 184 0.14 -2.52 13.57
N PHE A 185 0.59 -1.60 12.74
CA PHE A 185 -0.25 -0.98 11.71
C PHE A 185 -0.68 -1.98 10.63
N GLN A 186 0.20 -2.91 10.24
CA GLN A 186 -0.14 -3.99 9.31
C GLN A 186 -1.29 -4.85 9.84
N ARG A 187 -1.22 -5.27 11.11
CA ARG A 187 -2.30 -6.03 11.78
C ARG A 187 -3.60 -5.24 11.81
N VAL A 188 -3.54 -3.95 12.16
CA VAL A 188 -4.73 -3.09 12.18
C VAL A 188 -5.35 -2.92 10.79
N CYS A 189 -4.53 -2.90 9.73
CA CYS A 189 -5.02 -2.84 8.36
C CYS A 189 -5.79 -4.08 7.90
N GLU A 190 -5.67 -5.23 8.57
CA GLU A 190 -6.49 -6.43 8.29
C GLU A 190 -7.97 -6.21 8.63
N LEU A 191 -8.25 -5.24 9.52
CA LEU A 191 -9.60 -4.86 9.92
C LEU A 191 -10.20 -3.71 9.09
N LYS A 192 -9.46 -3.19 8.10
CA LYS A 192 -9.87 -1.99 7.37
C LYS A 192 -11.07 -2.24 6.47
N MET A 193 -11.90 -1.21 6.30
CA MET A 193 -12.99 -1.12 5.34
C MET A 193 -12.86 0.22 4.62
N GLY A 194 -12.28 0.21 3.42
CA GLY A 194 -11.87 1.45 2.75
C GLY A 194 -10.83 2.23 3.57
N SER A 195 -11.19 3.44 4.01
CA SER A 195 -10.29 4.38 4.69
C SER A 195 -10.45 4.42 6.22
N TRP A 196 -11.13 3.44 6.80
CA TRP A 196 -11.44 3.43 8.23
C TRP A 196 -11.49 1.99 8.77
N ILE A 197 -11.52 1.87 10.10
CA ILE A 197 -11.57 0.59 10.83
C ILE A 197 -12.72 0.66 11.83
N PRO A 198 -13.61 -0.35 11.90
CA PRO A 198 -14.62 -0.40 12.95
C PRO A 198 -13.98 -0.33 14.34
N GLN A 199 -14.41 0.62 15.17
CA GLN A 199 -13.92 0.73 16.54
C GLN A 199 -14.24 -0.55 17.34
N LEU A 200 -15.37 -1.19 17.01
CA LEU A 200 -15.81 -2.43 17.64
C LEU A 200 -14.82 -3.59 17.44
N THR A 201 -14.28 -3.77 16.23
CA THR A 201 -13.28 -4.81 15.96
C THR A 201 -11.91 -4.43 16.51
N ALA A 202 -11.52 -3.16 16.35
CA ALA A 202 -10.24 -2.67 16.84
C ALA A 202 -10.09 -2.81 18.36
N ILE A 203 -11.10 -2.46 19.15
CA ILE A 203 -11.06 -2.58 20.62
C ILE A 203 -11.10 -4.05 21.08
N ALA A 204 -11.69 -4.95 20.29
CA ALA A 204 -11.71 -6.37 20.60
C ALA A 204 -10.33 -7.03 20.44
N GLU A 205 -9.48 -6.49 19.55
CA GLU A 205 -8.19 -7.10 19.20
C GLU A 205 -6.97 -6.38 19.76
N PHE A 206 -7.06 -5.07 19.95
CA PHE A 206 -5.93 -4.21 20.29
C PHE A 206 -6.14 -3.53 21.63
N SER A 207 -5.07 -3.45 22.40
CA SER A 207 -5.04 -2.69 23.64
C SER A 207 -5.14 -1.18 23.38
N LYS A 208 -5.61 -0.43 24.39
CA LYS A 208 -5.63 1.05 24.31
C LYS A 208 -4.25 1.65 24.08
N SER A 209 -3.20 1.02 24.63
CA SER A 209 -1.82 1.44 24.41
C SER A 209 -1.38 1.26 22.97
N GLU A 210 -1.74 0.13 22.33
CA GLU A 210 -1.44 -0.10 20.91
C GLU A 210 -2.15 0.92 20.02
N LEU A 211 -3.43 1.19 20.26
CA LEU A 211 -4.18 2.20 19.50
C LEU A 211 -3.59 3.62 19.71
N SER A 212 -3.15 3.95 20.93
CA SER A 212 -2.48 5.23 21.20
C SER A 212 -1.11 5.33 20.51
N GLU A 213 -0.36 4.23 20.40
CA GLU A 213 0.91 4.18 19.66
C GLU A 213 0.69 4.50 18.17
N LEU A 214 -0.37 3.94 17.56
CA LEU A 214 -0.74 4.25 16.17
C LEU A 214 -1.20 5.70 15.97
N GLU A 215 -1.88 6.28 16.96
CA GLU A 215 -2.29 7.69 16.95
C GLU A 215 -1.06 8.61 17.03
N GLN A 216 -0.14 8.35 17.96
CA GLN A 216 1.10 9.12 18.14
C GLN A 216 2.02 9.02 16.91
N ALA A 217 1.99 7.90 16.20
CA ALA A 217 2.67 7.71 14.92
C ALA A 217 1.96 8.39 13.73
N GLU A 218 0.90 9.16 13.99
CA GLU A 218 0.03 9.78 12.98
C GLU A 218 -0.55 8.77 11.97
N LEU A 219 -0.82 7.52 12.34
CA LEU A 219 -1.36 6.51 11.41
C LEU A 219 -2.89 6.45 11.45
N ILE A 220 -3.47 6.63 12.63
CA ILE A 220 -4.92 6.70 12.81
C ILE A 220 -5.30 8.03 13.47
N LEU A 221 -6.53 8.46 13.24
CA LEU A 221 -7.14 9.60 13.90
C LEU A 221 -8.02 9.10 15.04
N ASN A 222 -7.74 9.59 16.24
CA ASN A 222 -8.58 9.39 17.41
C ASN A 222 -9.11 10.77 17.84
N THR A 223 -10.28 11.12 17.34
CA THR A 223 -10.93 12.40 17.64
C THR A 223 -11.81 12.27 18.87
N GLU A 224 -11.98 13.37 19.62
CA GLU A 224 -12.90 13.41 20.78
C GLU A 224 -14.31 12.94 20.41
N THR A 225 -14.73 13.23 19.18
CA THR A 225 -15.94 12.68 18.56
C THR A 225 -15.52 11.65 17.51
N PRO A 226 -15.69 10.34 17.76
CA PRO A 226 -15.31 9.33 16.79
C PRO A 226 -16.12 9.53 15.51
N GLY A 227 -15.48 9.29 14.36
CA GLY A 227 -16.21 9.15 13.10
C GLY A 227 -17.24 8.04 13.22
N SER A 228 -18.37 8.17 12.51
CA SER A 228 -19.40 7.14 12.51
C SER A 228 -19.86 6.83 11.10
N VAL A 229 -20.10 5.56 10.82
CA VAL A 229 -20.77 5.08 9.62
C VAL A 229 -22.19 4.68 9.98
N THR A 230 -23.15 5.19 9.23
CA THR A 230 -24.57 4.89 9.39
C THR A 230 -24.98 3.81 8.41
N PHE A 231 -25.66 2.78 8.91
CA PHE A 231 -26.21 1.71 8.10
C PHE A 231 -27.53 2.17 7.48
N GLY A 232 -27.75 1.83 6.22
CA GLY A 232 -29.04 1.93 5.57
C GLY A 232 -30.00 0.86 6.11
N ILE A 233 -31.29 1.00 5.79
CA ILE A 233 -32.30 -0.02 6.07
C ILE A 233 -32.61 -0.75 4.78
N MET A 234 -32.56 -2.07 4.81
CA MET A 234 -33.02 -2.94 3.73
C MET A 234 -34.03 -3.96 4.26
N LYS A 235 -34.68 -4.66 3.35
CA LYS A 235 -35.54 -5.80 3.68
C LYS A 235 -35.02 -7.03 2.96
N ASP A 236 -35.12 -8.19 3.60
CA ASP A 236 -34.89 -9.47 2.92
C ASP A 236 -36.11 -9.89 2.09
N GLY A 237 -36.05 -11.07 1.48
CA GLY A 237 -37.13 -11.61 0.64
C GLY A 237 -38.47 -11.79 1.38
N ASP A 238 -38.42 -11.99 2.69
CA ASP A 238 -39.60 -12.13 3.55
C ASP A 238 -40.11 -10.78 4.08
N GLY A 239 -39.45 -9.68 3.71
CA GLY A 239 -39.80 -8.33 4.15
C GLY A 239 -39.28 -7.97 5.54
N THR A 240 -38.44 -8.82 6.15
CA THR A 240 -37.84 -8.58 7.46
C THR A 240 -36.79 -7.47 7.36
N PRO A 241 -36.79 -6.46 8.24
CA PRO A 241 -35.87 -5.35 8.14
C PRO A 241 -34.47 -5.70 8.68
N TRP A 242 -33.46 -5.31 7.92
CA TRP A 242 -32.03 -5.41 8.25
C TRP A 242 -31.38 -4.03 8.13
N TRP A 243 -30.38 -3.77 8.97
CA TRP A 243 -29.43 -2.69 8.74
C TRP A 243 -28.35 -3.17 7.79
N ALA A 244 -27.95 -2.36 6.83
CA ALA A 244 -26.95 -2.72 5.82
C ALA A 244 -25.89 -1.63 5.63
N MET A 245 -24.66 -2.05 5.42
CA MET A 245 -23.54 -1.18 5.07
C MET A 245 -22.65 -1.89 4.05
N ASN A 246 -22.10 -1.15 3.10
CA ASN A 246 -21.22 -1.69 2.06
C ASN A 246 -20.01 -0.80 1.76
N SER A 247 -18.94 -1.45 1.29
CA SER A 247 -17.75 -0.87 0.70
C SER A 247 -17.51 -1.56 -0.63
N GLY A 248 -17.84 -0.90 -1.74
CA GLY A 248 -17.79 -1.50 -3.06
C GLY A 248 -18.69 -2.75 -3.16
N PRO A 249 -18.18 -3.92 -3.58
CA PRO A 249 -18.96 -5.14 -3.73
C PRO A 249 -19.13 -5.92 -2.41
N LEU A 250 -18.53 -5.46 -1.31
CA LEU A 250 -18.56 -6.14 -0.02
C LEU A 250 -19.49 -5.41 0.94
N GLY A 251 -20.15 -6.15 1.82
CA GLY A 251 -21.01 -5.55 2.84
C GLY A 251 -21.27 -6.44 4.03
N ILE A 252 -22.00 -5.86 4.97
CA ILE A 252 -22.52 -6.52 6.15
C ILE A 252 -23.96 -6.11 6.36
N VAL A 253 -24.78 -7.09 6.74
CA VAL A 253 -26.15 -6.87 7.20
C VAL A 253 -26.26 -7.26 8.67
N VAL A 254 -27.06 -6.51 9.43
CA VAL A 254 -27.32 -6.74 10.86
C VAL A 254 -28.82 -6.75 11.07
N ARG A 255 -29.36 -7.81 11.68
CA ARG A 255 -30.81 -7.95 11.88
C ARG A 255 -31.33 -6.86 12.82
N GLN A 256 -32.51 -6.33 12.53
CA GLN A 256 -33.16 -5.39 13.46
C GLN A 256 -33.93 -6.11 14.58
N PHE A 257 -34.38 -7.34 14.32
CA PHE A 257 -35.17 -8.13 15.26
C PHE A 257 -34.81 -9.63 15.21
N PRO A 258 -34.57 -10.29 16.36
CA PRO A 258 -34.32 -9.66 17.65
C PRO A 258 -33.03 -8.82 17.58
N LYS A 259 -33.06 -7.62 18.16
CA LYS A 259 -31.92 -6.70 18.12
C LYS A 259 -30.72 -7.32 18.86
N PRO A 260 -29.51 -7.35 18.25
CA PRO A 260 -28.31 -7.82 18.93
C PRO A 260 -28.03 -7.09 20.24
N THR A 261 -27.63 -7.83 21.27
CA THR A 261 -27.40 -7.35 22.65
C THR A 261 -26.28 -6.32 22.74
N ILE A 262 -25.30 -6.38 21.83
CA ILE A 262 -24.18 -5.46 21.77
C ILE A 262 -24.58 -4.04 21.33
N ILE A 263 -25.78 -3.85 20.77
CA ILE A 263 -26.24 -2.57 20.23
C ILE A 263 -26.91 -1.75 21.33
N SER A 264 -26.28 -0.63 21.67
CA SER A 264 -26.83 0.32 22.64
C SER A 264 -28.01 1.12 22.09
N ASN A 265 -29.00 1.40 22.94
CA ASN A 265 -30.13 2.29 22.65
C ASN A 265 -30.03 3.63 23.37
N ASP A 266 -28.98 3.84 24.18
CA ASP A 266 -28.82 5.09 24.90
C ASP A 266 -28.44 6.21 23.92
N ARG A 267 -29.21 7.30 23.96
CA ARG A 267 -29.00 8.49 23.11
C ARG A 267 -27.67 9.17 23.38
N PHE A 268 -27.11 8.98 24.58
CA PHE A 268 -25.84 9.57 25.00
C PHE A 268 -24.70 8.56 25.09
N SER A 269 -24.92 7.33 24.64
CA SER A 269 -23.88 6.30 24.63
C SER A 269 -22.79 6.61 23.59
N PHE A 270 -21.55 6.41 24.01
CA PHE A 270 -20.36 6.40 23.17
C PHE A 270 -19.96 4.97 22.76
N ASP A 271 -20.88 4.00 22.90
CA ASP A 271 -20.61 2.62 22.57
C ASP A 271 -20.23 2.50 21.08
N PRO A 272 -19.31 1.58 20.75
CA PRO A 272 -18.82 1.42 19.38
C PRO A 272 -19.92 1.14 18.36
N ILE A 273 -21.07 0.58 18.78
CA ILE A 273 -22.22 0.30 17.94
C ILE A 273 -23.52 0.65 18.66
N ARG A 274 -24.39 1.44 18.01
CA ARG A 274 -25.62 1.97 18.63
C ARG A 274 -26.74 2.23 17.64
N SER A 275 -27.98 2.11 18.11
CA SER A 275 -29.19 2.42 17.34
C SER A 275 -29.67 3.84 17.68
N ARG A 276 -29.66 4.75 16.70
CA ARG A 276 -30.14 6.13 16.84
C ARG A 276 -31.14 6.46 15.73
N ASP A 277 -32.33 6.90 16.11
CA ASP A 277 -33.40 7.30 15.20
C ASP A 277 -33.74 6.23 14.13
N GLY A 278 -33.71 4.95 14.54
CA GLY A 278 -33.98 3.80 13.67
C GLY A 278 -32.79 3.30 12.85
N ASN A 279 -31.68 4.04 12.84
CA ASN A 279 -30.46 3.67 12.13
C ASN A 279 -29.41 3.07 13.07
N LEU A 280 -28.68 2.07 12.58
CA LEU A 280 -27.48 1.57 13.24
C LEU A 280 -26.30 2.46 12.89
N ASN A 281 -25.56 2.89 13.90
CA ASN A 281 -24.36 3.68 13.77
C ASN A 281 -23.19 2.90 14.38
N LEU A 282 -22.10 2.82 13.62
CA LEU A 282 -20.86 2.18 14.00
C LEU A 282 -19.78 3.25 14.09
N ASN A 283 -19.15 3.38 15.25
CA ASN A 283 -17.98 4.23 15.39
C ASN A 283 -16.79 3.60 14.66
N VAL A 284 -15.95 4.46 14.11
CA VAL A 284 -14.80 4.05 13.31
C VAL A 284 -13.58 4.88 13.69
N PHE A 285 -12.41 4.25 13.66
CA PHE A 285 -11.14 4.96 13.56
C PHE A 285 -10.91 5.31 12.09
N GLN A 286 -10.60 6.57 11.80
CA GLN A 286 -10.22 6.98 10.45
C GLN A 286 -8.70 6.87 10.30
N PHE A 287 -8.22 6.47 9.13
CA PHE A 287 -6.81 6.67 8.83
C PHE A 287 -6.50 8.15 8.71
N SER A 288 -5.32 8.54 9.17
CA SER A 288 -4.78 9.86 8.81
C SER A 288 -4.43 9.89 7.32
N LYS A 289 -3.94 11.02 6.81
CA LYS A 289 -3.35 11.07 5.46
C LYS A 289 -2.17 10.09 5.31
N VAL A 290 -1.33 9.98 6.33
CA VAL A 290 -0.17 9.08 6.34
C VAL A 290 -0.63 7.63 6.41
N GLY A 291 -1.57 7.32 7.31
CA GLY A 291 -2.14 5.99 7.44
C GLY A 291 -2.84 5.55 6.16
N SER A 292 -3.55 6.45 5.47
CA SER A 292 -4.21 6.13 4.21
C SER A 292 -3.21 5.78 3.10
N ALA A 293 -2.13 6.58 2.98
CA ALA A 293 -1.07 6.32 2.01
C ALA A 293 -0.36 4.98 2.30
N LEU A 294 -0.07 4.70 3.58
CA LEU A 294 0.55 3.44 4.00
C LEU A 294 -0.40 2.23 3.84
N ALA A 295 -1.68 2.39 4.16
CA ALA A 295 -2.66 1.33 3.97
C ALA A 295 -2.91 1.03 2.47
N GLY A 296 -2.60 2.00 1.59
CA GLY A 296 -2.67 1.84 0.13
C GLY A 296 -1.54 0.99 -0.45
N ILE A 297 -0.37 0.93 0.20
CA ILE A 297 0.74 0.04 -0.22
C ILE A 297 0.63 -1.39 0.35
N LEU A 298 -0.32 -1.61 1.25
CA LEU A 298 -0.63 -2.91 1.83
C LEU A 298 -1.73 -3.58 1.03
N HIS A 299 -1.40 -4.73 0.43
CA HIS A 299 -2.38 -5.62 -0.20
C HIS A 299 -3.15 -6.33 0.90
N GLN A 300 -4.39 -5.91 1.13
CA GLN A 300 -5.24 -6.38 2.22
C GLN A 300 -6.60 -6.76 1.65
N ASP A 301 -7.11 -7.93 2.05
CA ASP A 301 -8.45 -8.40 1.66
C ASP A 301 -9.49 -7.81 2.62
N GLU A 302 -10.25 -6.82 2.17
CA GLU A 302 -11.32 -6.20 2.96
C GLU A 302 -12.36 -7.20 3.46
N GLN A 303 -12.50 -8.38 2.82
CA GLN A 303 -13.41 -9.43 3.30
C GLN A 303 -13.07 -9.89 4.72
N VAL A 304 -11.77 -9.91 5.07
CA VAL A 304 -11.32 -10.27 6.42
C VAL A 304 -11.90 -9.30 7.44
N GLY A 305 -11.82 -7.99 7.18
CA GLY A 305 -12.38 -6.96 8.04
C GLY A 305 -13.89 -7.10 8.21
N PHE A 306 -14.64 -7.35 7.13
CA PHE A 306 -16.09 -7.54 7.21
C PHE A 306 -16.49 -8.80 7.97
N ARG A 307 -15.83 -9.94 7.70
CA ARG A 307 -16.08 -11.18 8.43
C ARG A 307 -15.76 -11.03 9.91
N ARG A 308 -14.67 -10.34 10.23
CA ARG A 308 -14.31 -10.07 11.63
C ARG A 308 -15.34 -9.22 12.35
N LEU A 309 -15.91 -8.22 11.67
CA LEU A 309 -17.01 -7.44 12.24
C LEU A 309 -18.27 -8.29 12.48
N VAL A 310 -18.59 -9.22 11.57
CA VAL A 310 -19.69 -10.18 11.75
C VAL A 310 -19.45 -11.03 13.00
N ASP A 311 -18.25 -11.59 13.16
CA ASP A 311 -17.90 -12.42 14.32
C ASP A 311 -18.08 -11.67 15.64
N VAL A 312 -17.61 -10.42 15.71
CA VAL A 312 -17.71 -9.61 16.93
C VAL A 312 -19.18 -9.24 17.23
N ILE A 313 -20.00 -8.96 16.22
CA ILE A 313 -21.44 -8.69 16.42
C ILE A 313 -22.17 -9.97 16.84
N CYS A 314 -21.78 -11.13 16.32
CA CYS A 314 -22.44 -12.41 16.60
C CYS A 314 -21.96 -13.08 17.90
N LEU A 315 -20.93 -12.57 18.58
CA LEU A 315 -20.29 -13.20 19.74
C LEU A 315 -21.29 -13.72 20.81
N ASN A 316 -22.40 -13.01 21.01
CA ASN A 316 -23.47 -13.38 21.95
C ASN A 316 -24.85 -13.56 21.28
N ASP A 317 -24.93 -13.43 19.97
CA ASP A 317 -26.18 -13.38 19.22
C ASP A 317 -26.01 -14.08 17.86
N ASP A 318 -26.12 -15.40 17.83
CA ASP A 318 -25.96 -16.16 16.59
C ASP A 318 -26.89 -15.65 15.47
N GLY A 319 -26.30 -15.46 14.29
CA GLY A 319 -27.00 -14.93 13.12
C GLY A 319 -27.44 -13.46 13.25
N ALA A 320 -26.89 -12.71 14.21
CA ALA A 320 -27.14 -11.27 14.35
C ALA A 320 -26.67 -10.47 13.13
N ALA A 321 -25.58 -10.90 12.50
CA ALA A 321 -25.02 -10.28 11.33
C ALA A 321 -24.62 -11.33 10.28
N LYS A 322 -24.53 -10.89 9.03
CA LYS A 322 -24.03 -11.70 7.92
C LYS A 322 -23.12 -10.87 7.02
N PHE A 323 -22.05 -11.50 6.56
CA PHE A 323 -21.24 -10.97 5.47
C PHE A 323 -21.98 -11.21 4.16
N VAL A 324 -21.99 -10.20 3.29
CA VAL A 324 -22.73 -10.20 2.04
C VAL A 324 -21.87 -9.62 0.91
N ARG A 325 -22.13 -10.05 -0.31
CA ARG A 325 -21.63 -9.42 -1.53
C ARG A 325 -22.76 -8.76 -2.29
N ILE A 326 -22.48 -7.66 -2.97
CA ILE A 326 -23.44 -6.97 -3.82
C ILE A 326 -23.31 -7.52 -5.24
N GLY A 327 -24.36 -8.16 -5.73
CA GLY A 327 -24.46 -8.66 -7.10
C GLY A 327 -24.71 -7.54 -8.13
N GLU A 328 -24.67 -7.87 -9.42
CA GLU A 328 -24.78 -6.90 -10.53
C GLU A 328 -26.08 -6.09 -10.53
N ALA A 329 -27.16 -6.62 -9.96
CA ALA A 329 -28.45 -5.95 -9.83
C ALA A 329 -28.59 -5.10 -8.54
N GLY A 330 -27.52 -4.96 -7.75
CA GLY A 330 -27.55 -4.23 -6.47
C GLY A 330 -28.18 -5.02 -5.32
N HIS A 331 -28.48 -6.31 -5.52
CA HIS A 331 -28.97 -7.20 -4.47
C HIS A 331 -27.80 -7.74 -3.62
N PHE A 332 -28.04 -7.90 -2.33
CA PHE A 332 -27.09 -8.51 -1.41
C PHE A 332 -27.27 -10.03 -1.39
N VAL A 333 -26.18 -10.76 -1.63
CA VAL A 333 -26.12 -12.22 -1.57
C VAL A 333 -25.26 -12.61 -0.37
N ALA A 334 -25.77 -13.46 0.51
CA ALA A 334 -25.01 -13.95 1.65
C ALA A 334 -23.98 -14.99 1.20
N ASP A 335 -22.79 -14.97 1.81
CA ASP A 335 -21.67 -15.81 1.38
C ASP A 335 -21.95 -17.32 1.50
N ALA A 336 -22.86 -17.73 2.38
CA ALA A 336 -23.31 -19.12 2.51
C ALA A 336 -24.14 -19.61 1.30
N ASP A 337 -24.81 -18.70 0.58
CA ASP A 337 -25.67 -19.04 -0.57
C ASP A 337 -24.85 -19.18 -1.87
N MET A 338 -23.59 -18.71 -1.88
CA MET A 338 -22.71 -18.70 -3.06
C MET A 338 -22.05 -20.05 -3.37
N ASP A 339 -21.84 -20.90 -2.36
CA ASP A 339 -21.35 -22.26 -2.57
C ASP A 339 -22.42 -23.14 -3.25
N ASP A 340 -23.70 -22.83 -3.03
CA ASP A 340 -24.85 -23.45 -3.70
C ASP A 340 -25.10 -22.90 -5.12
N GLU A 341 -24.83 -21.61 -5.37
CA GLU A 341 -24.99 -21.01 -6.70
C GLU A 341 -23.93 -21.51 -7.72
N LYS A 342 -22.69 -21.72 -7.26
CA LYS A 342 -21.63 -22.32 -8.10
C LYS A 342 -21.91 -23.78 -8.46
N SER A 343 -22.67 -24.49 -7.63
CA SER A 343 -23.09 -25.87 -7.92
C SER A 343 -24.34 -25.93 -8.80
N ALA A 344 -25.13 -24.86 -8.89
CA ALA A 344 -26.25 -24.74 -9.84
C ALA A 344 -25.81 -24.38 -11.27
N THR A 345 -24.77 -23.55 -11.44
CA THR A 345 -24.29 -23.13 -12.79
C THR A 345 -23.43 -24.15 -13.57
N HIS A 346 -23.36 -25.41 -13.12
CA HIS A 346 -22.77 -26.52 -13.88
C HIS A 346 -23.77 -27.59 -14.33
N THR A 347 -25.06 -27.26 -14.29
CA THR A 347 -26.11 -28.11 -14.82
C THR A 347 -27.00 -27.34 -15.78
N GLU A 348 -26.45 -26.96 -16.95
CA GLU A 348 -27.23 -26.81 -18.20
C GLU A 348 -26.32 -26.85 -19.44
#